data_AF-A0A3D1LEY3-F1
#
_entry.id   AF-A0A3D1LEY3-F1
#
_cell.length_a   1.000
_cell.length_b   1.000
_cell.length_c   1.000
_cell.angle_alpha   90.00
_cell.angle_beta   90.00
_cell.angle_gamma   90.00
#
_symmetry.space_group_name_H-M   'P 1'
#
loop_
_entity.id
_entity.type
_entity.pdbx_description
1 polymer ?
#
loop_
_entity_poly.entity_id
_entity_poly.type
_entity_poly.pdbx_seq_one_letter_code
_entity_poly.pdbx_strand_id
1 'polypeptide(L)' 'DPELGDPENGVAPGTPWEEVPEDWVCPLCGVGKDQFSPEE' A
#
# COMPACT_ATOMS: atom_id res chain seq x y z
N ASP A 1 4.01 2.93 4.84
CA ASP A 1 5.22 3.74 4.66
C ASP A 1 5.80 3.47 3.28
N PRO A 2 5.84 4.47 2.38
CA PRO A 2 6.47 4.34 1.07
C PRO A 2 7.92 3.88 1.14
N GLU A 3 8.72 4.30 2.13
CA GLU A 3 10.14 3.93 2.22
C GLU A 3 10.34 2.42 2.43
N LEU A 4 9.39 1.75 3.07
CA LEU A 4 9.39 0.31 3.30
C LEU A 4 8.71 -0.46 2.15
N GLY A 5 7.66 0.12 1.57
CA GLY A 5 6.79 -0.57 0.63
C GLY A 5 6.05 -1.76 1.27
N ASP A 6 5.66 -2.72 0.43
CA ASP A 6 5.10 -4.02 0.82
C ASP A 6 5.58 -5.11 -0.17
N PRO A 7 6.87 -5.50 -0.13
CA PRO A 7 7.49 -6.30 -1.20
C PRO A 7 6.95 -7.72 -1.30
N GLU A 8 6.49 -8.30 -0.18
CA GLU A 8 5.87 -9.63 -0.16
C GLU A 8 4.52 -9.65 -0.90
N ASN A 9 3.85 -8.49 -1.00
CA ASN A 9 2.61 -8.30 -1.73
C ASN A 9 2.78 -7.45 -3.01
N GLY A 10 4.02 -7.34 -3.51
CA GLY A 10 4.31 -6.77 -4.83
C GLY A 10 4.45 -5.24 -4.89
N VAL A 11 4.52 -4.56 -3.75
CA VAL A 11 4.78 -3.11 -3.69
C VAL A 11 6.24 -2.88 -3.29
N ALA A 12 7.05 -2.37 -4.20
CA ALA A 12 8.47 -2.15 -3.92
C ALA A 12 8.70 -1.00 -2.91
N PRO A 13 9.82 -1.00 -2.17
CA PRO A 13 10.23 0.16 -1.38
C PRO A 13 10.38 1.41 -2.27
N GLY A 14 9.94 2.55 -1.79
CA GLY A 14 9.88 3.83 -2.49
C GLY A 14 8.66 4.04 -3.38
N THR A 15 7.74 3.07 -3.48
CA THR A 15 6.52 3.22 -4.30
C THR A 15 5.58 4.26 -3.66
N PRO A 16 5.25 5.37 -4.35
CA PRO A 16 4.27 6.33 -3.83
C PRO A 16 2.88 5.71 -3.78
N TRP A 17 2.03 6.16 -2.85
CA TRP A 17 0.67 5.61 -2.66
C TRP A 17 -0.19 5.61 -3.93
N GLU A 18 -0.02 6.63 -4.77
CA GLU A 18 -0.71 6.80 -6.05
C GLU A 18 -0.35 5.70 -7.08
N GLU A 19 0.82 5.08 -6.95
CA GLU A 19 1.30 4.01 -7.84
C GLU A 19 1.12 2.59 -7.26
N VAL A 20 0.63 2.47 -6.02
CA VAL A 20 0.26 1.17 -5.45
C VAL A 20 -0.88 0.57 -6.30
N PRO A 21 -0.82 -0.72 -6.70
CA PRO A 21 -1.86 -1.35 -7.51
C PRO A 21 -3.26 -1.24 -6.88
N GLU A 22 -4.30 -0.99 -7.69
CA GLU A 22 -5.68 -0.83 -7.20
C GLU A 22 -6.27 -2.11 -6.59
N ASP A 23 -5.72 -3.27 -6.92
CA ASP A 23 -6.06 -4.57 -6.36
C ASP A 23 -5.25 -4.92 -5.10
N TRP A 24 -4.32 -4.06 -4.67
CA TRP A 24 -3.64 -4.21 -3.40
C TRP A 24 -4.64 -4.11 -2.24
N VAL A 25 -4.44 -4.98 -1.25
CA VAL A 25 -5.23 -5.04 -0.02
C VAL A 25 -4.30 -5.03 1.18
N CYS A 26 -4.77 -4.49 2.30
CA CYS A 26 -4.02 -4.47 3.55
C CYS A 26 -3.65 -5.91 3.98
N PRO A 27 -2.37 -6.25 4.17
CA PRO A 27 -1.96 -7.61 4.53
C PRO A 27 -2.42 -8.03 5.93
N LEU A 28 -2.89 -7.08 6.75
CA LEU A 28 -3.38 -7.35 8.11
C LEU A 28 -4.89 -7.61 8.17
N CYS A 29 -5.69 -6.94 7.34
CA CYS A 29 -7.16 -6.97 7.44
C CYS A 29 -7.91 -7.14 6.11
N GLY A 30 -7.21 -7.14 4.97
CA GLY A 30 -7.78 -7.42 3.65
C GLY A 30 -8.64 -6.32 3.05
N VAL A 31 -8.71 -5.13 3.66
CA VAL A 31 -9.41 -3.98 3.08
C VAL A 31 -8.61 -3.36 1.94
N GLY A 32 -9.29 -2.77 0.96
CA GLY A 32 -8.67 -2.12 -0.20
C GLY A 32 -8.09 -0.74 0.11
N LYS A 33 -7.46 -0.13 -0.91
CA LYS A 33 -6.87 1.22 -0.86
C LYS A 33 -7.86 2.31 -0.45
N ASP A 34 -9.16 2.11 -0.69
CA ASP A 34 -10.23 3.06 -0.38
C ASP A 34 -10.47 3.26 1.14
N GLN A 35 -9.95 2.36 1.98
CA GLN A 35 -10.06 2.45 3.43
C GLN A 35 -8.85 3.14 4.10
N PHE A 36 -7.89 3.63 3.31
CA PHE A 36 -6.70 4.33 3.80
C PHE A 36 -6.80 5.84 3.58
N SER A 37 -6.16 6.59 4.46
CA SER A 37 -5.97 8.03 4.34
C SER A 37 -4.48 8.38 4.52
N PRO A 38 -4.01 9.50 3.95
CA PRO A 38 -2.69 10.02 4.26
C PRO A 38 -2.50 10.20 5.78
N GLU A 39 -1.31 9.91 6.27
CA GLU A 39 -0.90 10.28 7.63
C GLU A 39 -0.63 11.80 7.66
N GLU A 40 -1.04 12.48 8.73
CA GLU A 40 -0.81 13.93 8.93
C GLU A 40 0.61 14.24 9.41
#